data_AF-A0A168SRA1-F1
#
_entry.id   AF-A0A168SRA1-F1
#
_cell.length_a   1.000
_cell.length_b   1.000
_cell.length_c   1.000
_cell.angle_alpha   90.00
_cell.angle_beta   90.00
_cell.angle_gamma   90.00
#
_symmetry.space_group_name_H-M   'P 1'
#
loop_
_entity.id
_entity.type
_entity.pdbx_description
1 polymer ?
#
loop_
_entity_poly.entity_id
_entity_poly.type
_entity_poly.pdbx_seq_one_letter_code
_entity_poly.pdbx_strand_id
1 'polypeptide(L)'
;MAGNVCANVDRIRHQGRWNNITINGAYLTNFPRELVRSMADFPTYSRFFYIARTALNLPTSLCKKLFPAIGELHDRLAAKELSPGDPIQPTVAENAVVQVIMMFRKTFIQDSVLMMKLHPCYPIWQHSIFSDPAYLSFKRKFHIIA
;
A
#
# COMPACT_ATOMS: atom_id res chain seq x y z
N MET A 1 17.14 9.32 -21.19
CA MET A 1 15.71 9.67 -21.32
C MET A 1 14.94 8.37 -21.53
N ALA A 2 14.32 7.83 -20.48
CA ALA A 2 13.38 6.72 -20.62
C ALA A 2 12.08 7.32 -21.18
N GLY A 3 11.76 7.02 -22.44
CA GLY A 3 10.45 7.36 -22.98
C GLY A 3 9.41 6.70 -22.08
N ASN A 4 8.47 7.49 -21.55
CA ASN A 4 7.33 6.96 -20.84
C ASN A 4 6.54 6.09 -21.83
N VAL A 5 6.81 4.78 -21.85
CA VAL A 5 6.05 3.81 -22.62
C VAL A 5 4.72 3.64 -21.90
N CYS A 6 3.87 4.66 -22.00
CA CYS A 6 2.50 4.56 -21.57
C CYS A 6 1.87 3.40 -22.36
N ALA A 7 1.20 2.48 -21.67
CA ALA A 7 0.61 1.31 -22.29
C ALA A 7 -0.35 1.73 -23.42
N ASN A 8 -0.23 1.11 -24.61
CA ASN A 8 -1.11 1.37 -25.76
C ASN A 8 -2.58 1.28 -25.34
N VAL A 9 -3.35 2.34 -25.63
CA VAL A 9 -4.78 2.48 -25.30
C VAL A 9 -5.60 1.30 -25.81
N ASP A 10 -5.29 0.76 -26.99
CA ASP A 10 -6.00 -0.40 -27.55
C ASP A 10 -5.72 -1.67 -26.72
N ARG A 11 -4.50 -1.80 -26.18
CA ARG A 11 -4.15 -2.89 -25.26
C ARG A 11 -4.91 -2.77 -23.94
N ILE A 12 -5.05 -1.56 -23.42
CA ILE A 12 -5.85 -1.26 -22.23
C ILE A 12 -7.33 -1.60 -22.49
N ARG A 13 -7.88 -1.22 -23.64
CA ARG A 13 -9.27 -1.52 -24.04
C ARG A 13 -9.51 -3.03 -24.16
N HIS A 14 -8.60 -3.76 -24.80
CA HIS A 14 -8.70 -5.22 -24.95
C HIS A 14 -8.63 -5.93 -23.60
N GLN A 15 -7.68 -5.54 -22.74
CA GLN A 15 -7.52 -6.16 -21.43
C GLN A 15 -8.66 -5.77 -20.48
N GLY A 16 -9.13 -4.53 -20.54
CA GLY A 16 -10.29 -4.05 -19.77
C GLY A 16 -11.63 -4.57 -20.28
N ARG A 17 -11.68 -5.26 -21.42
CA ARG A 17 -12.90 -5.71 -22.11
C ARG A 17 -13.86 -4.55 -22.44
N TRP A 18 -13.31 -3.35 -22.66
CA TRP A 18 -14.07 -2.12 -22.92
C TRP A 18 -14.79 -2.11 -24.28
N ASN A 19 -14.53 -3.09 -25.15
CA ASN A 19 -15.20 -3.24 -26.45
C ASN A 19 -16.54 -4.00 -26.38
N ASN A 20 -16.98 -4.48 -25.22
CA ASN A 20 -18.31 -5.08 -25.08
C ASN A 20 -19.36 -4.00 -24.79
N ILE A 21 -20.34 -3.88 -25.68
CA ILE A 21 -21.49 -2.96 -25.69
C ILE A 21 -22.42 -2.98 -24.46
N THR A 22 -22.12 -3.78 -23.43
CA THR A 22 -22.93 -3.91 -22.21
C THR A 22 -22.10 -3.52 -20.98
N ILE A 23 -22.47 -2.41 -20.34
CA ILE A 23 -21.76 -1.77 -19.22
C ILE A 23 -21.52 -2.71 -18.02
N ASN A 24 -22.37 -3.72 -17.84
CA ASN A 24 -22.29 -4.71 -16.75
C ASN A 24 -21.13 -5.72 -16.91
N GLY A 25 -20.43 -5.74 -18.05
CA GLY A 25 -19.23 -6.54 -18.29
C GLY A 25 -17.97 -5.71 -18.59
N ALA A 26 -18.05 -4.38 -18.55
CA ALA A 26 -17.01 -3.45 -18.98
C ALA A 26 -15.97 -3.12 -17.88
N TYR A 27 -16.29 -3.38 -16.61
CA TYR A 27 -15.33 -3.25 -15.53
C TYR A 27 -14.89 -4.63 -15.08
N LEU A 28 -13.61 -4.93 -15.29
CA LEU A 28 -12.99 -6.06 -14.63
C LEU A 28 -13.04 -5.82 -13.11
N THR A 29 -13.57 -6.77 -12.36
CA THR A 29 -13.43 -6.80 -10.89
C THR A 29 -11.97 -6.93 -10.48
N ASN A 30 -11.12 -7.48 -11.35
CA ASN A 30 -9.68 -7.64 -11.13
C ASN A 30 -8.90 -7.47 -12.44
N PHE A 31 -7.82 -6.67 -12.44
CA PHE A 31 -6.91 -6.61 -13.59
C PHE A 31 -6.07 -7.90 -13.72
N PRO A 32 -5.75 -8.35 -14.95
CA PRO A 32 -4.84 -9.48 -15.15
C PRO A 32 -3.50 -9.20 -14.46
N ARG A 33 -2.98 -10.16 -13.68
CA ARG A 33 -1.73 -9.99 -12.93
C ARG A 33 -0.56 -9.61 -13.84
N GLU A 34 -0.49 -10.19 -15.04
CA GLU A 34 0.54 -9.88 -16.03
C GLU A 34 0.50 -8.42 -16.49
N LEU A 35 -0.71 -7.85 -16.65
CA LEU A 35 -0.89 -6.44 -16.98
C LEU A 35 -0.38 -5.54 -15.85
N VAL A 36 -0.84 -5.79 -14.62
CA VAL A 36 -0.41 -4.99 -13.45
C VAL A 36 1.11 -5.01 -13.31
N ARG A 37 1.74 -6.15 -13.56
CA ARG A 37 3.20 -6.30 -13.57
C ARG A 37 3.85 -5.48 -14.68
N SER A 38 3.37 -5.61 -15.91
CA SER A 38 3.88 -4.84 -17.04
C SER A 38 3.75 -3.34 -16.83
N MET A 39 2.72 -2.85 -16.13
CA MET A 39 2.55 -1.42 -15.83
C MET A 39 3.45 -0.94 -14.68
N ALA A 40 3.87 -1.83 -13.80
CA ALA A 40 4.79 -1.53 -12.71
C ALA A 40 6.23 -1.90 -13.06
N ASP A 41 6.55 -1.98 -14.36
CA ASP A 41 7.88 -2.30 -14.92
C ASP A 41 8.47 -3.65 -14.45
N PHE A 42 7.63 -4.59 -14.03
CA PHE A 42 8.05 -5.95 -13.71
C PHE A 42 8.02 -6.86 -14.95
N PRO A 43 8.94 -7.83 -15.06
CA PRO A 43 8.85 -8.88 -16.08
C PRO A 43 7.50 -9.58 -16.02
N THR A 44 6.92 -9.91 -17.17
CA THR A 44 5.61 -10.58 -17.26
C THR A 44 5.66 -12.05 -16.81
N TYR A 45 6.83 -12.68 -16.83
CA TYR A 45 6.99 -14.11 -16.52
C TYR A 45 6.92 -14.45 -15.02
N SER A 46 6.33 -15.61 -14.76
CA SER A 46 6.06 -16.26 -13.48
C SER A 46 7.31 -16.69 -12.66
N ARG A 47 8.46 -16.00 -12.67
CA ARG A 47 9.62 -16.40 -11.84
C ARG A 47 10.32 -15.27 -11.09
N PHE A 48 9.99 -14.02 -11.38
CA PHE A 48 10.47 -12.86 -10.63
C PHE A 48 9.41 -12.45 -9.60
N PHE A 49 9.36 -13.15 -8.46
CA PHE A 49 8.24 -13.02 -7.53
C PHE A 49 8.54 -12.28 -6.23
N TYR A 50 9.77 -11.84 -6.00
CA TYR A 50 10.13 -11.47 -4.65
C TYR A 50 10.86 -10.14 -4.59
N ILE A 51 10.08 -9.08 -4.38
CA ILE A 51 10.58 -7.98 -3.55
C ILE A 51 10.36 -8.47 -2.13
N ALA A 52 11.45 -8.75 -1.41
CA ALA A 52 11.43 -9.13 0.00
C ALA A 52 10.94 -7.96 0.87
N ARG A 53 9.66 -7.58 0.74
CA ARG A 53 9.02 -6.69 1.69
C ARG A 53 8.69 -7.53 2.92
N THR A 54 8.89 -6.98 4.12
CA THR A 54 8.70 -7.71 5.39
C THR A 54 9.81 -8.71 5.80
N ALA A 55 11.07 -8.50 5.41
CA ALA A 55 12.19 -9.26 6.00
C ALA A 55 12.28 -9.10 7.54
N LEU A 56 11.78 -7.98 8.08
CA LEU A 56 11.66 -7.71 9.50
C LEU A 56 10.21 -7.42 9.88
N ASN A 57 9.72 -8.13 10.91
CA ASN A 57 8.44 -7.83 11.53
C ASN A 57 8.50 -6.46 12.21
N LEU A 58 7.64 -5.55 11.75
CA LEU A 58 7.51 -4.23 12.36
C LEU A 58 6.91 -4.34 13.76
N PRO A 59 7.44 -3.59 14.75
CA PRO A 59 6.83 -3.51 16.06
C PRO A 59 5.40 -2.96 15.92
N THR A 60 4.40 -3.71 16.39
CA THR A 60 2.99 -3.30 16.35
C THR A 60 2.77 -1.96 17.05
N SER A 61 3.51 -1.70 18.14
CA SER A 61 3.50 -0.42 18.86
C SER A 61 3.90 0.76 17.98
N LEU A 62 4.87 0.58 17.07
CA LEU A 62 5.31 1.61 16.14
C LEU A 62 4.26 1.84 15.03
N CYS A 63 3.69 0.77 14.48
CA CYS A 63 2.63 0.87 13.47
C CYS A 63 1.35 1.54 14.00
N LYS A 64 1.06 1.45 15.31
CA LYS A 64 -0.07 2.14 15.95
C LYS A 64 0.14 3.65 16.07
N LYS A 65 1.40 4.11 16.14
CA LYS A 65 1.73 5.55 16.20
C LYS A 65 1.59 6.25 14.85
N LEU A 66 1.65 5.52 13.75
CA LEU A 66 1.45 6.07 12.41
C LEU A 66 -0.04 6.02 12.04
N PHE A 67 -0.65 7.17 11.73
CA PHE A 67 -2.09 7.31 11.43
C PHE A 67 -3.04 6.72 12.49
N PRO A 68 -2.91 7.03 13.79
CA PRO A 68 -3.58 6.32 14.89
C PRO A 68 -5.10 6.13 14.69
N ALA A 69 -5.80 7.14 14.16
CA ALA A 69 -7.24 7.10 13.87
C ALA A 69 -7.66 5.92 12.98
N ILE A 70 -6.80 5.45 12.07
CA ILE A 70 -7.12 4.30 11.21
C ILE A 70 -7.14 2.98 12.00
N GLY A 71 -6.42 2.89 13.13
CA GLY A 71 -6.48 1.72 14.01
C GLY A 71 -7.81 1.66 14.74
N GLU A 72 -8.22 2.79 15.31
CA GLU A 72 -9.53 2.94 15.93
C GLU A 72 -10.67 2.67 14.94
N LEU A 73 -10.57 3.22 13.73
CA LEU A 73 -11.56 3.03 12.67
C LEU A 73 -11.63 1.55 12.23
N HIS A 74 -10.49 0.86 12.13
CA HIS A 74 -10.45 -0.58 11.87
C HIS A 74 -11.19 -1.38 12.96
N ASP A 75 -10.94 -1.07 14.24
CA ASP A 75 -11.55 -1.79 15.36
C ASP A 75 -13.07 -1.53 15.43
N ARG A 76 -13.51 -0.28 15.18
CA ARG A 76 -14.94 0.09 15.07
C ARG A 76 -15.66 -0.65 13.94
N LEU A 77 -15.04 -0.70 12.75
CA LEU A 77 -15.58 -1.43 11.61
C LEU A 77 -15.66 -2.94 11.89
N ALA A 78 -14.66 -3.51 12.55
CA ALA A 78 -14.65 -4.93 12.94
C ALA A 78 -15.74 -5.26 13.97
N ALA A 79 -15.98 -4.36 14.92
CA ALA A 79 -17.03 -4.50 15.92
C ALA A 79 -18.45 -4.28 15.35
N LYS A 80 -18.58 -3.86 14.08
CA LYS A 80 -19.84 -3.43 13.47
C LYS A 80 -20.59 -2.41 14.33
N GLU A 81 -19.85 -1.59 15.09
CA GLU A 81 -20.44 -0.54 15.92
C GLU A 81 -20.93 0.58 15.00
N LEU A 82 -22.23 0.53 14.67
CA LEU A 82 -22.95 1.71 14.24
C LEU A 82 -23.01 2.66 15.44
N SER A 83 -22.57 3.89 15.24
CA SER A 83 -22.77 4.96 16.22
C SER A 83 -24.27 5.00 16.57
N PRO A 84 -24.67 5.09 17.87
CA PRO A 84 -26.08 5.15 18.24
C PRO A 84 -26.68 6.46 17.70
N GLY A 85 -27.25 6.41 16.50
CA GLY A 85 -27.79 7.58 15.79
C GLY A 85 -27.38 7.73 14.33
N ASP A 86 -26.37 7.00 13.85
CA ASP A 86 -25.98 7.04 12.43
C ASP A 86 -26.59 5.86 11.65
N PRO A 87 -27.47 6.10 10.66
CA PRO A 87 -28.06 5.03 9.84
C PRO A 87 -27.11 4.49 8.76
N ILE A 88 -25.88 5.01 8.67
CA ILE A 88 -24.96 4.68 7.58
C ILE A 88 -24.23 3.38 7.91
N GLN A 89 -24.55 2.32 7.17
CA GLN A 89 -23.78 1.07 7.25
C GLN A 89 -22.35 1.29 6.75
N PRO A 90 -21.35 0.68 7.39
CA PRO A 90 -19.97 0.66 6.90
C PRO A 90 -19.88 0.35 5.41
N THR A 91 -19.29 1.26 4.63
CA THR A 91 -19.20 1.05 3.19
C THR A 91 -18.03 0.13 2.82
N VAL A 92 -18.15 -0.61 1.71
CA VAL A 92 -17.05 -1.44 1.18
C VAL A 92 -15.80 -0.57 0.91
N ALA A 93 -16.00 0.68 0.50
CA ALA A 93 -14.93 1.63 0.26
C ALA A 93 -14.20 2.03 1.55
N GLU A 94 -14.91 2.30 2.65
CA GLU A 94 -14.30 2.61 3.96
C GLU A 94 -13.40 1.47 4.43
N ASN A 95 -13.91 0.23 4.39
CA ASN A 95 -13.15 -0.96 4.74
C ASN A 95 -11.88 -1.10 3.87
N ALA A 96 -12.01 -0.89 2.56
CA ALA A 96 -10.88 -0.98 1.63
C ALA A 96 -9.82 0.10 1.91
N VAL A 97 -10.23 1.35 2.14
CA VAL A 97 -9.30 2.44 2.46
C VAL A 97 -8.54 2.15 3.75
N VAL A 98 -9.23 1.70 4.80
CA VAL A 98 -8.59 1.32 6.07
C VAL A 98 -7.54 0.25 5.87
N GLN A 99 -7.86 -0.82 5.14
CA GLN A 99 -6.92 -1.90 4.83
C GLN A 99 -5.70 -1.39 4.04
N VAL A 100 -5.92 -0.54 3.04
CA VAL A 100 -4.85 0.05 2.22
C VAL A 100 -3.92 0.90 3.10
N ILE A 101 -4.46 1.74 3.99
CA ILE A 101 -3.64 2.56 4.88
C ILE A 101 -2.89 1.68 5.89
N MET A 102 -3.49 0.62 6.42
CA MET A 102 -2.79 -0.32 7.31
C MET A 102 -1.62 -1.04 6.60
N MET A 103 -1.80 -1.43 5.34
CA MET A 103 -0.72 -1.98 4.53
C MET A 103 0.36 -0.92 4.26
N PHE A 104 -0.05 0.30 3.92
CA PHE A 104 0.85 1.42 3.65
C PHE A 104 1.71 1.77 4.86
N ARG A 105 1.17 1.70 6.09
CA ARG A 105 1.96 1.92 7.32
C ARG A 105 3.17 0.99 7.39
N LYS A 106 3.01 -0.26 6.98
CA LYS A 106 4.10 -1.25 7.02
C LYS A 106 5.16 -0.95 5.97
N THR A 107 4.74 -0.75 4.73
CA THR A 107 5.66 -0.44 3.64
C THR A 107 6.38 0.89 3.87
N PHE A 108 5.68 1.90 4.37
CA PHE A 108 6.26 3.21 4.66
C PHE A 108 7.39 3.14 5.68
N ILE A 109 7.19 2.47 6.83
CA ILE A 109 8.27 2.36 7.84
C ILE A 109 9.43 1.50 7.33
N GLN A 110 9.15 0.41 6.61
CA GLN A 110 10.20 -0.41 6.00
C GLN A 110 11.06 0.39 5.03
N ASP A 111 10.42 1.07 4.07
CA ASP A 111 11.12 1.79 3.01
C ASP A 111 11.76 3.08 3.54
N SER A 112 11.25 3.66 4.64
CA SER A 112 11.82 4.87 5.25
C SER A 112 13.29 4.73 5.62
N VAL A 113 13.76 3.53 5.99
CA VAL A 113 15.18 3.30 6.30
C VAL A 113 16.07 3.55 5.09
N LEU A 114 15.63 3.08 3.91
CA LEU A 114 16.32 3.32 2.65
C LEU A 114 16.13 4.76 2.18
N MET A 115 14.91 5.28 2.25
CA MET A 115 14.58 6.63 1.80
C MET A 115 15.32 7.71 2.61
N MET A 116 15.58 7.50 3.90
CA MET A 116 16.42 8.40 4.70
C MET A 116 17.88 8.42 4.22
N LYS A 117 18.41 7.31 3.67
CA LYS A 117 19.76 7.27 3.10
C LYS A 117 19.82 8.01 1.77
N LEU A 118 18.81 7.79 0.91
CA LEU A 118 18.74 8.39 -0.42
C LEU A 118 18.39 9.88 -0.38
N HIS A 119 17.55 10.29 0.57
CA HIS A 119 17.00 11.64 0.65
C HIS A 119 17.06 12.19 2.09
N PRO A 120 18.26 12.40 2.66
CA PRO A 120 18.42 12.77 4.07
C PRO A 120 17.80 14.13 4.44
N CYS A 121 17.61 15.03 3.47
CA CYS A 121 17.11 16.39 3.71
C CYS A 121 15.57 16.50 3.68
N TYR A 122 14.83 15.39 3.53
CA TYR A 122 13.37 15.46 3.47
C TYR A 122 12.76 15.86 4.83
N PRO A 123 11.84 16.85 4.88
CA PRO A 123 11.25 17.33 6.13
C PRO A 123 10.50 16.25 6.94
N ILE A 124 9.99 15.22 6.25
CA ILE A 124 9.25 14.14 6.90
C ILE A 124 10.07 13.43 8.00
N TRP A 125 11.40 13.39 7.87
CA TRP A 125 12.30 12.78 8.84
C TRP A 125 12.39 13.50 10.18
N GLN A 126 11.93 14.75 10.26
CA GLN A 126 11.85 15.51 11.51
C GLN A 126 10.67 15.07 12.39
N HIS A 127 9.75 14.28 11.84
CA HIS A 127 8.61 13.77 12.60
C HIS A 127 9.08 12.86 13.76
N SER A 128 8.47 13.03 14.94
CA SER A 128 8.89 12.36 16.18
C SER A 128 8.93 10.83 16.09
N ILE A 129 8.14 10.23 15.19
CA ILE A 129 8.15 8.78 14.94
C ILE A 129 9.52 8.25 14.49
N PHE A 130 10.33 9.06 13.82
CA PHE A 130 11.66 8.67 13.36
C PHE A 130 12.75 8.81 14.45
N SER A 131 12.41 9.46 15.56
CA SER A 131 13.22 9.52 16.78
C SER A 131 12.75 8.52 17.83
N ASP A 132 11.67 7.78 17.57
CA ASP A 132 11.12 6.80 18.49
C ASP A 132 12.11 5.65 18.76
N PRO A 133 12.31 5.22 20.02
CA PRO A 133 13.24 4.13 20.35
C PRO A 133 12.95 2.82 19.60
N ALA A 134 11.69 2.49 19.35
CA ALA A 134 11.29 1.30 18.60
C ALA A 134 11.67 1.43 17.12
N TYR A 135 11.54 2.63 16.53
CA TYR A 135 12.01 2.88 15.17
C TYR A 135 13.53 2.82 15.07
N LEU A 136 14.27 3.44 16.00
CA LEU A 136 15.73 3.40 16.01
C LEU A 136 16.27 1.97 16.19
N SER A 137 15.61 1.15 17.00
CA SER A 137 15.90 -0.28 17.13
C SER A 137 15.65 -1.04 15.82
N PHE A 138 14.51 -0.79 15.16
CA PHE A 138 14.18 -1.36 13.86
C PHE A 138 15.20 -0.96 12.77
N LYS A 139 15.53 0.33 12.66
CA LYS A 139 16.49 0.88 11.71
C LYS A 139 17.88 0.25 11.85
N ARG A 140 18.32 -0.02 13.08
CA ARG A 140 19.58 -0.75 13.36
C ARG A 140 19.53 -2.19 12.88
N LYS A 141 18.44 -2.93 13.16
CA LYS A 141 18.27 -4.32 12.68
C LYS A 141 18.27 -4.41 11.15
N PHE A 142 17.68 -3.42 10.48
CA PHE A 142 17.69 -3.37 9.02
C PHE A 142 19.11 -3.26 8.45
N HIS A 143 20.00 -2.50 9.09
CA HIS A 143 21.41 -2.39 8.67
C HIS A 143 22.24 -3.66 8.89
N ILE A 144 21.74 -4.63 9.66
CA ILE A 144 22.45 -5.90 9.91
C ILE A 144 22.14 -6.92 8.79
N ILE A 145 20.98 -6.79 8.15
CA ILE A 145 20.45 -7.79 7.21
C ILE A 145 20.61 -7.34 5.75
N ALA A 146 20.75 -6.03 5.51
CA ALA A 146 20.89 -5.42 4.19
C ALA A 146 22.32 -4.91 3.97
#